data_AF-A0A9W6ZEX3-F1
#
_entry.id   AF-A0A9W6ZEX3-F1
#
_cell.length_a   1.000
_cell.length_b   1.000
_cell.length_c   1.000
_cell.angle_alpha   90.00
_cell.angle_beta   90.00
_cell.angle_gamma   90.00
#
_symmetry.space_group_name_H-M   'P 1'
#
loop_
_entity.id
_entity.type
_entity.pdbx_description
1 polymer ?
#
loop_
_entity_poly.entity_id
_entity_poly.type
_entity_poly.pdbx_seq_one_letter_code
_entity_poly.pdbx_strand_id
1 'polypeptide(L)'
;MPTIVGRLCKSRQLSKKLAFLDLQIEDADSPSDSPSFTFVELVVKICPTLSSVKEAIRPLKLGDTICVVGDFEEEKEGKREHRTFKVVEPPTVVMRYAAEDGAPFQPVFVSAQKALVCQPVGNLPPPSPSSLCKYYTNTGRCPRGAACLYTHTDDKLLRSEFFKSRDLHRVSVMKLEEGYSSSLAPPSSSPSAPAGRASRTNRASAFADFLVSTFSLTESSLVLDVAGGRGDMSFELDALRNIPTITVDPRGRKLNKRQRKFLSGGGGEWGSHMRKMYHETEFFSAHPELRGRVTL
;
A
#
# COMPACT_ATOMS: atom_id res chain seq x y z
N MET A 1 26.67 -20.07 -13.18
CA MET A 1 25.26 -19.73 -12.91
C MET A 1 24.72 -19.01 -14.11
N PRO A 2 23.48 -19.27 -14.56
CA PRO A 2 22.90 -18.52 -15.65
C PRO A 2 22.87 -17.02 -15.31
N THR A 3 23.04 -16.21 -16.35
CA THR A 3 23.02 -14.75 -16.28
C THR A 3 21.95 -14.27 -17.23
N ILE A 4 21.06 -13.41 -16.74
CA ILE A 4 20.03 -12.79 -17.56
C ILE A 4 20.18 -11.28 -17.54
N VAL A 5 19.99 -10.67 -18.71
CA VAL A 5 19.98 -9.23 -18.88
C VAL A 5 18.59 -8.84 -19.37
N GLY A 6 18.00 -7.84 -18.73
CA GLY A 6 16.67 -7.39 -19.08
C GLY A 6 16.34 -6.03 -18.50
N ARG A 7 15.23 -5.47 -18.96
CA ARG A 7 14.73 -4.18 -18.51
C ARG A 7 13.83 -4.35 -17.28
N LEU A 8 14.09 -3.58 -16.23
CA LEU A 8 13.33 -3.64 -14.98
C LEU A 8 11.97 -2.96 -15.12
N CYS A 9 10.89 -3.75 -15.19
CA CYS A 9 9.53 -3.24 -15.38
C CYS A 9 8.78 -2.99 -14.07
N LYS A 10 9.10 -3.76 -13.02
CA LYS A 10 8.41 -3.67 -11.73
C LYS A 10 9.35 -4.04 -10.59
N SER A 11 9.19 -3.37 -9.45
CA SER A 11 9.92 -3.68 -8.21
C SER A 11 8.96 -3.69 -7.03
N ARG A 12 8.98 -4.78 -6.26
CA ARG A 12 8.07 -5.03 -5.13
C ARG A 12 8.88 -5.53 -3.94
N GLN A 13 9.13 -4.68 -2.95
CA GLN A 13 9.72 -5.11 -1.69
C GLN A 13 8.63 -5.64 -0.75
N LEU A 14 8.59 -6.96 -0.50
CA LEU A 14 7.66 -7.55 0.48
C LEU A 14 8.18 -7.44 1.91
N SER A 15 9.49 -7.59 2.11
CA SER A 15 10.10 -7.51 3.43
C SER A 15 11.56 -7.02 3.37
N LYS A 16 12.22 -6.93 4.53
CA LYS A 16 13.67 -6.68 4.58
C LYS A 16 14.49 -7.82 3.94
N LYS A 17 13.90 -9.01 3.79
CA LYS A 17 14.58 -10.24 3.35
C LYS A 17 14.13 -10.76 1.99
N LEU A 18 13.13 -10.12 1.36
CA LEU A 18 12.50 -10.61 0.14
C LEU A 18 11.96 -9.46 -0.70
N ALA A 19 12.31 -9.46 -1.98
CA ALA A 19 11.75 -8.60 -3.00
C ALA A 19 11.50 -9.38 -4.30
N PHE A 20 10.51 -8.94 -5.06
CA PHE A 20 10.18 -9.44 -6.38
C PHE A 20 10.43 -8.35 -7.41
N LEU A 21 11.13 -8.68 -8.49
CA LEU A 21 11.35 -7.76 -9.61
C LEU A 21 10.81 -8.41 -10.89
N ASP A 22 10.22 -7.64 -11.78
CA ASP A 22 9.76 -8.17 -13.07
C ASP A 22 10.71 -7.64 -14.14
N LEU A 23 11.40 -8.56 -14.82
CA LEU A 23 12.31 -8.28 -15.93
C LEU A 23 11.62 -8.56 -17.27
N GLN A 24 11.75 -7.62 -18.20
CA GLN A 24 11.44 -7.82 -19.61
C GLN A 24 12.74 -8.17 -20.34
N ILE A 25 12.77 -9.33 -20.98
CA ILE A 25 13.90 -9.84 -21.75
C ILE A 25 13.50 -9.82 -23.23
N GLU A 26 14.37 -9.29 -24.08
CA GLU A 26 14.20 -9.34 -25.53
C GLU A 26 14.59 -10.73 -26.04
N ASP A 27 13.70 -11.36 -26.82
CA ASP A 27 14.01 -12.65 -27.41
C ASP A 27 14.98 -12.44 -28.59
N ALA A 28 16.17 -13.06 -28.52
CA ALA A 28 17.22 -12.90 -29.52
C ALA A 28 16.81 -13.37 -30.93
N ASP A 29 15.81 -14.26 -31.01
CA ASP A 29 15.31 -14.85 -32.26
C ASP A 29 14.15 -14.05 -32.88
N SER A 30 13.76 -12.93 -32.29
CA SER A 30 12.64 -12.12 -32.79
C SER A 30 13.08 -11.17 -33.93
N PRO A 31 12.28 -11.06 -35.01
CA PRO A 31 12.59 -10.14 -36.11
C PRO A 31 12.56 -8.69 -35.62
N SER A 32 13.48 -7.85 -36.12
CA SER A 32 13.64 -6.44 -35.73
C SER A 32 12.36 -5.62 -35.82
N ASP A 33 11.45 -6.00 -36.70
CA ASP A 33 10.21 -5.27 -36.99
C ASP A 33 9.09 -5.61 -36.01
N SER A 34 9.25 -6.65 -35.17
CA SER A 34 8.27 -7.07 -34.16
C SER A 34 8.99 -7.79 -33.02
N PRO A 35 9.67 -7.05 -32.12
CA PRO A 35 10.39 -7.65 -31.00
C PRO A 35 9.40 -8.40 -30.10
N SER A 36 9.66 -9.69 -29.88
CA SER A 36 8.96 -10.45 -28.86
C SER A 36 9.71 -10.33 -27.54
N PHE A 37 8.95 -10.19 -26.47
CA PHE A 37 9.51 -10.04 -25.14
C PHE A 37 8.98 -11.13 -24.23
N THR A 38 9.90 -11.72 -23.47
CA THR A 38 9.58 -12.65 -22.40
C THR A 38 9.70 -11.95 -21.05
N PHE A 39 8.75 -12.21 -20.15
CA PHE A 39 8.80 -11.69 -18.78
C PHE A 39 9.29 -12.75 -17.81
N VAL A 40 10.26 -12.38 -16.97
CA VAL A 40 10.84 -13.23 -15.92
C VAL A 40 10.65 -12.55 -14.57
N GLU A 41 10.07 -13.28 -13.60
CA GLU A 41 9.95 -12.79 -12.23
C GLU A 41 11.21 -13.17 -11.45
N LEU A 42 11.94 -12.16 -10.98
CA LEU A 42 13.09 -12.34 -10.12
C LEU A 42 12.67 -12.44 -8.66
N VAL A 43 13.21 -13.44 -7.95
CA VAL A 43 13.10 -13.57 -6.51
C VAL A 43 14.43 -13.19 -5.87
N VAL A 44 14.45 -12.01 -5.24
CA VAL A 44 15.62 -11.50 -4.51
C VAL A 44 15.44 -11.81 -3.02
N LYS A 45 16.19 -12.78 -2.51
CA LYS A 45 16.17 -13.20 -1.10
C LYS A 45 17.57 -13.06 -0.51
N ILE A 46 17.66 -12.91 0.81
CA ILE A 46 18.95 -13.01 1.51
C ILE A 46 19.58 -14.38 1.22
N CYS A 47 20.81 -14.35 0.74
CA CYS A 47 21.69 -15.49 0.51
C CYS A 47 23.11 -15.10 1.02
N PRO A 48 24.07 -16.03 1.09
CA PRO A 48 25.41 -15.73 1.62
C PRO A 48 26.10 -14.52 0.95
N THR A 49 25.81 -14.31 -0.33
CA THR A 49 26.30 -13.22 -1.18
C THR A 49 25.44 -11.95 -1.12
N LEU A 50 24.29 -11.98 -0.45
CA LEU A 50 23.32 -10.88 -0.40
C LEU A 50 22.79 -10.67 1.02
N SER A 51 23.55 -9.93 1.82
CA SER A 51 23.25 -9.67 3.25
C SER A 51 22.02 -8.77 3.46
N SER A 52 21.67 -7.93 2.48
CA SER A 52 20.58 -6.96 2.57
C SER A 52 19.85 -6.78 1.24
N VAL A 53 18.63 -7.31 1.14
CA VAL A 53 17.77 -7.11 -0.05
C VAL A 53 17.51 -5.64 -0.32
N LYS A 54 17.37 -4.84 0.73
CA LYS A 54 17.14 -3.40 0.60
C LYS A 54 18.31 -2.70 -0.07
N GLU A 55 19.55 -3.06 0.27
CA GLU A 55 20.75 -2.44 -0.32
C GLU A 55 20.93 -2.88 -1.77
N ALA A 56 20.66 -4.15 -2.08
CA ALA A 56 20.74 -4.67 -3.45
C ALA A 56 19.73 -4.00 -4.41
N ILE A 57 18.50 -3.73 -3.96
CA ILE A 57 17.46 -3.14 -4.82
C ILE A 57 17.44 -1.60 -4.83
N ARG A 58 17.96 -0.94 -3.77
CA ARG A 58 17.96 0.53 -3.64
C ARG A 58 18.56 1.28 -4.84
N PRO A 59 19.65 0.82 -5.48
CA PRO A 59 20.22 1.55 -6.61
C PRO A 59 19.42 1.38 -7.91
N LEU A 60 18.49 0.42 -7.99
CA LEU A 60 17.76 0.08 -9.21
C LEU A 60 16.56 1.01 -9.40
N LYS A 61 16.35 1.50 -10.63
CA LYS A 61 15.17 2.27 -11.02
C LYS A 61 14.37 1.52 -12.08
N LEU A 62 13.06 1.76 -12.12
CA LEU A 62 12.23 1.24 -13.20
C LEU A 62 12.74 1.77 -14.55
N GLY A 63 12.80 0.89 -15.54
CA GLY A 63 13.37 1.14 -16.85
C GLY A 63 14.87 0.83 -16.97
N ASP A 64 15.61 0.69 -15.85
CA ASP A 64 17.03 0.34 -15.91
C ASP A 64 17.19 -1.05 -16.55
N THR A 65 18.17 -1.20 -17.44
CA THR A 65 18.62 -2.51 -17.91
C THR A 65 19.57 -3.06 -16.87
N ILE A 66 19.22 -4.20 -16.28
CA ILE A 66 19.95 -4.84 -15.19
C ILE A 66 20.44 -6.23 -15.62
N CYS A 67 21.60 -6.62 -15.10
CA CYS A 67 22.18 -7.94 -15.23
C CYS A 67 22.05 -8.68 -13.91
N VAL A 68 21.56 -9.91 -13.97
CA VAL A 68 21.22 -10.71 -12.78
C VAL A 68 21.80 -12.10 -12.94
N VAL A 69 22.56 -12.52 -11.92
CA VAL A 69 23.14 -13.87 -11.81
C VAL A 69 22.34 -14.67 -10.81
N GLY A 70 21.95 -15.88 -11.20
CA GLY A 70 21.05 -16.69 -10.38
C GLY A 70 20.74 -18.03 -11.01
N ASP A 71 19.65 -18.65 -10.58
CA ASP A 71 19.18 -19.95 -11.08
C ASP A 71 17.68 -19.89 -11.40
N PHE A 72 17.25 -20.55 -12.47
CA PHE A 72 15.83 -20.74 -12.76
C PHE A 72 15.24 -21.77 -11.79
N GLU A 73 14.14 -21.41 -11.14
CA GLU A 73 13.30 -22.37 -10.42
C GLU A 73 12.15 -22.76 -11.36
N GLU A 74 12.18 -24.00 -11.87
CA GLU A 74 11.04 -24.56 -12.60
C GLU A 74 9.94 -24.95 -11.61
N GLU A 75 8.77 -24.32 -11.71
CA GLU A 75 7.60 -24.76 -10.97
C GLU A 75 7.00 -26.00 -11.67
N LYS A 76 7.05 -27.15 -11.01
CA LYS A 76 6.30 -28.33 -11.43
C LYS A 76 4.84 -28.14 -11.06
N GLU A 77 3.98 -28.40 -12.05
CA GLU A 77 2.51 -28.46 -12.02
C GLU A 77 1.74 -27.13 -12.08
N GLY A 78 1.19 -26.86 -13.27
CA GLY A 78 -0.15 -26.29 -13.38
C GLY A 78 -0.25 -24.82 -13.81
N LYS A 79 -0.17 -24.62 -15.13
CA LYS A 79 -0.91 -23.58 -15.88
C LYS A 79 -0.43 -22.12 -15.89
N ARG A 80 0.80 -21.79 -15.52
CA ARG A 80 1.43 -20.54 -15.97
C ARG A 80 2.92 -20.75 -16.26
N GLU A 81 3.37 -20.40 -17.46
CA GLU A 81 4.79 -20.35 -17.85
C GLU A 81 5.52 -19.17 -17.17
N HIS A 82 5.30 -18.94 -15.88
CA HIS A 82 6.09 -17.95 -15.15
C HIS A 82 7.43 -18.59 -14.81
N ARG A 83 8.47 -18.21 -15.55
CA ARG A 83 9.84 -18.56 -15.18
C ARG A 83 10.25 -17.68 -14.01
N THR A 84 10.39 -18.30 -12.84
CA THR A 84 10.93 -17.63 -11.65
C THR A 84 12.45 -17.76 -11.67
N PHE A 85 13.16 -16.66 -11.43
CA PHE A 85 14.62 -16.63 -11.40
C PHE A 85 15.12 -16.19 -10.03
N LYS A 86 15.78 -17.09 -9.32
CA LYS A 86 16.28 -16.82 -7.98
C LYS A 86 17.64 -16.15 -8.06
N VAL A 87 17.71 -14.95 -7.51
CA VAL A 87 18.91 -14.12 -7.55
C VAL A 87 19.93 -14.63 -6.53
N VAL A 88 21.13 -14.93 -7.01
CA VAL A 88 22.25 -15.36 -6.17
C VAL A 88 23.18 -14.19 -5.88
N GLU A 89 23.42 -13.30 -6.83
CA GLU A 89 24.29 -12.13 -6.65
C GLU A 89 23.49 -10.81 -6.74
N PRO A 90 23.92 -9.73 -6.07
CA PRO A 90 23.25 -8.43 -6.19
C PRO A 90 23.10 -8.01 -7.67
N PRO A 91 21.88 -7.63 -8.12
CA PRO A 91 21.68 -7.15 -9.49
C PRO A 91 22.58 -5.96 -9.81
N THR A 92 23.17 -5.96 -10.99
CA THR A 92 24.03 -4.86 -11.46
C THR A 92 23.31 -4.07 -12.55
N VAL A 93 23.46 -2.75 -12.54
CA VAL A 93 22.88 -1.88 -13.58
C VAL A 93 23.82 -1.88 -14.78
N VAL A 94 23.36 -2.39 -15.91
CA VAL A 94 24.08 -2.36 -17.19
C VAL A 94 23.87 -1.02 -17.87
N MET A 95 22.62 -0.56 -17.92
CA MET A 95 22.26 0.71 -18.55
C MET A 95 21.19 1.40 -17.70
N ARG A 96 21.43 2.67 -17.39
CA ARG A 96 20.45 3.52 -16.72
C ARG A 96 19.38 3.93 -17.70
N TYR A 97 18.13 3.92 -17.26
CA TYR A 97 17.07 4.52 -18.04
C TYR A 97 17.30 6.03 -18.17
N ALA A 98 17.47 6.50 -19.40
CA ALA A 98 17.43 7.91 -19.75
C ALA A 98 16.20 8.11 -20.63
N ALA A 99 15.19 8.80 -20.11
CA ALA A 99 14.07 9.22 -20.93
C ALA A 99 14.53 10.31 -21.89
N GLU A 100 14.30 10.15 -23.18
CA GLU A 100 14.70 11.13 -24.21
C GLU A 100 14.07 12.51 -23.94
N ASP A 101 12.85 12.55 -23.39
CA ASP A 101 12.12 13.79 -23.07
C ASP A 101 11.87 13.99 -21.56
N GLY A 102 12.55 13.26 -20.69
CA GLY A 102 12.27 13.27 -19.25
C GLY A 102 10.93 12.61 -18.86
N ALA A 103 10.25 11.96 -19.81
CA ALA A 103 9.02 11.22 -19.57
C ALA A 103 9.24 10.07 -18.56
N PRO A 104 8.28 9.78 -17.67
CA PRO A 104 8.39 8.64 -16.77
C PRO A 104 8.38 7.34 -17.56
N PHE A 105 9.20 6.37 -17.13
CA PHE A 105 9.22 5.04 -17.74
C PHE A 105 7.82 4.40 -17.71
N GLN A 106 7.27 4.11 -18.89
CA GLN A 106 6.03 3.35 -19.04
C GLN A 106 6.37 1.92 -19.49
N PRO A 107 6.28 0.92 -18.59
CA PRO A 107 6.47 -0.46 -18.98
C PRO A 107 5.41 -0.88 -20.00
N VAL A 108 5.87 -1.41 -21.13
CA VAL A 108 5.01 -2.07 -22.12
C VAL A 108 4.59 -3.41 -21.55
N PHE A 109 3.59 -3.42 -20.68
CA PHE A 109 2.89 -4.66 -20.38
C PHE A 109 2.12 -5.03 -21.63
N VAL A 110 2.41 -6.17 -22.24
CA VAL A 110 1.51 -6.76 -23.24
C VAL A 110 0.18 -6.95 -22.53
N SER A 111 -0.72 -5.97 -22.68
CA SER A 111 -2.07 -6.10 -22.22
C SER A 111 -2.62 -7.27 -23.00
N ALA A 112 -2.86 -8.40 -22.34
CA ALA A 112 -3.88 -9.31 -22.82
C ALA A 112 -5.14 -8.46 -22.93
N GLN A 113 -5.41 -7.94 -24.13
CA GLN A 113 -6.59 -7.17 -24.45
C GLN A 113 -7.77 -8.14 -24.35
N LYS A 114 -8.25 -8.34 -23.14
CA LYS A 114 -9.62 -8.77 -22.94
C LYS A 114 -10.36 -7.52 -22.47
N ALA A 115 -10.81 -6.75 -23.44
CA ALA A 115 -11.80 -5.71 -23.24
C ALA A 115 -13.03 -6.36 -22.61
N LEU A 116 -13.11 -6.34 -21.28
CA LEU A 116 -14.34 -6.62 -20.57
C LEU A 116 -15.06 -5.28 -20.44
N VAL A 117 -16.16 -5.18 -21.17
CA VAL A 117 -17.14 -4.10 -21.11
C VAL A 117 -17.58 -3.94 -19.66
N CYS A 118 -17.13 -2.87 -19.00
CA CYS A 118 -17.63 -2.47 -17.70
C CYS A 118 -18.93 -1.68 -17.90
N GLN A 119 -20.05 -2.17 -17.34
CA GLN A 119 -21.22 -1.32 -17.13
C GLN A 119 -21.06 -0.48 -15.85
N PRO A 120 -21.55 0.77 -15.83
CA PRO A 120 -21.44 1.66 -14.68
C PRO A 120 -22.23 1.14 -13.48
N VAL A 121 -21.66 1.39 -12.30
CA VAL A 121 -22.16 0.94 -11.00
C VAL A 121 -23.36 1.80 -10.59
N GLY A 122 -24.56 1.31 -10.89
CA GLY A 122 -25.81 1.98 -10.54
C GLY A 122 -26.99 1.03 -10.53
N ASN A 123 -26.80 -0.18 -9.97
CA ASN A 123 -27.81 -1.13 -9.47
C ASN A 123 -27.16 -2.51 -9.37
N LEU A 124 -26.55 -2.82 -8.23
CA LEU A 124 -26.17 -4.20 -7.94
C LEU A 124 -27.47 -4.99 -7.67
N PRO A 125 -27.78 -6.04 -8.47
CA PRO A 125 -28.94 -6.88 -8.21
C PRO A 125 -28.83 -7.54 -6.82
N PRO A 126 -29.96 -7.92 -6.21
CA PRO A 126 -29.97 -8.60 -4.92
C PRO A 126 -29.03 -9.82 -4.94
N PRO A 127 -28.42 -10.19 -3.79
CA PRO A 127 -27.42 -11.23 -3.71
C PRO A 127 -27.99 -12.53 -4.26
N SER A 128 -27.57 -12.91 -5.47
CA SER A 128 -27.91 -14.20 -6.03
C SER A 128 -27.12 -15.29 -5.28
N PRO A 129 -27.73 -16.45 -5.01
CA PRO A 129 -27.07 -17.57 -4.33
C PRO A 129 -25.81 -18.08 -5.08
N SER A 130 -25.60 -17.63 -6.33
CA SER A 130 -24.43 -17.93 -7.15
C SER A 130 -23.13 -17.22 -6.75
N SER A 131 -23.15 -16.28 -5.80
CA SER A 131 -21.93 -15.58 -5.36
C SER A 131 -21.30 -16.22 -4.12
N LEU A 132 -19.97 -16.37 -4.13
CA LEU A 132 -19.22 -17.00 -3.04
C LEU A 132 -19.16 -16.13 -1.78
N CYS A 133 -19.26 -16.78 -0.62
CA CYS A 133 -19.20 -16.10 0.67
C CYS A 133 -17.79 -15.61 0.97
N LYS A 134 -17.59 -14.30 0.94
CA LYS A 134 -16.31 -13.66 1.30
C LYS A 134 -15.72 -14.16 2.63
N TYR A 135 -16.54 -14.38 3.65
CA TYR A 135 -16.05 -14.81 4.96
C TYR A 135 -15.52 -16.25 4.90
N TYR A 136 -16.33 -17.20 4.43
CA TYR A 136 -15.92 -18.60 4.26
C TYR A 136 -14.73 -18.73 3.32
N THR A 137 -14.77 -18.05 2.16
CA THR A 137 -13.68 -18.06 1.17
C THR A 137 -12.40 -17.41 1.70
N ASN A 138 -12.43 -16.59 2.75
CA ASN A 138 -11.21 -16.03 3.34
C ASN A 138 -10.67 -16.91 4.48
N THR A 139 -11.54 -17.37 5.37
CA THR A 139 -11.13 -17.94 6.67
C THR A 139 -11.46 -19.43 6.82
N GLY A 140 -12.17 -20.02 5.85
CA GLY A 140 -12.79 -21.35 5.96
C GLY A 140 -13.94 -21.41 6.97
N ARG A 141 -14.35 -20.27 7.55
CA ARG A 141 -15.39 -20.20 8.59
C ARG A 141 -16.27 -18.98 8.40
N CYS A 142 -17.58 -19.19 8.25
CA CYS A 142 -18.56 -18.13 8.15
C CYS A 142 -19.36 -18.01 9.47
N PRO A 143 -19.52 -16.82 10.05
CA PRO A 143 -20.33 -16.64 11.26
C PRO A 143 -21.82 -16.96 11.06
N ARG A 144 -22.30 -16.97 9.81
CA ARG A 144 -23.68 -17.35 9.47
C ARG A 144 -23.87 -18.85 9.27
N GLY A 145 -22.79 -19.64 9.33
CA GLY A 145 -22.85 -21.10 9.20
C GLY A 145 -23.63 -21.55 7.96
N ALA A 146 -24.47 -22.58 8.14
CA ALA A 146 -25.32 -23.12 7.07
C ALA A 146 -26.45 -22.17 6.62
N ALA A 147 -26.81 -21.15 7.42
CA ALA A 147 -27.82 -20.15 7.07
C ALA A 147 -27.25 -19.01 6.20
N CYS A 148 -26.03 -19.16 5.68
CA CYS A 148 -25.42 -18.14 4.82
C CYS A 148 -26.10 -18.11 3.45
N LEU A 149 -26.56 -16.93 3.03
CA LEU A 149 -27.15 -16.68 1.70
C LEU A 149 -26.13 -16.79 0.55
N TYR A 150 -24.84 -16.90 0.87
CA TYR A 150 -23.75 -16.96 -0.09
C TYR A 150 -23.12 -18.34 -0.09
N THR A 151 -22.71 -18.82 -1.26
CA THR A 151 -22.18 -20.18 -1.41
C THR A 151 -20.85 -20.36 -0.67
N HIS A 152 -20.77 -21.41 0.15
CA HIS A 152 -19.54 -21.88 0.77
C HIS A 152 -18.93 -22.95 -0.13
N THR A 153 -17.67 -22.80 -0.49
CA THR A 153 -16.96 -23.81 -1.29
C THR A 153 -15.54 -23.97 -0.78
N ASP A 154 -15.08 -25.21 -0.78
CA ASP A 154 -13.67 -25.57 -0.54
C ASP A 154 -12.91 -25.81 -1.86
N ASP A 155 -13.59 -25.62 -3.00
CA ASP A 155 -12.96 -25.69 -4.31
C ASP A 155 -11.92 -24.56 -4.47
N LYS A 156 -10.67 -24.97 -4.64
CA LYS A 156 -9.51 -24.08 -4.80
C LYS A 156 -9.62 -23.23 -6.06
N LEU A 157 -10.20 -23.74 -7.15
CA LEU A 157 -10.30 -23.04 -8.42
C LEU A 157 -11.28 -21.88 -8.33
N LEU A 158 -12.50 -22.15 -7.85
CA LEU A 158 -13.53 -21.14 -7.64
C LEU A 158 -13.09 -20.05 -6.63
N ARG A 159 -12.35 -20.46 -5.59
CA ARG A 159 -11.74 -19.54 -4.63
C ARG A 159 -10.70 -18.63 -5.29
N SER A 160 -9.82 -19.18 -6.11
CA SER A 160 -8.83 -18.41 -6.88
C SER A 160 -9.50 -17.42 -7.83
N GLU A 161 -10.54 -17.84 -8.56
CA GLU A 161 -11.28 -16.95 -9.47
C GLU A 161 -11.97 -15.80 -8.73
N PHE A 162 -12.58 -16.08 -7.59
CA PHE A 162 -13.18 -15.06 -6.73
C PHE A 162 -12.16 -14.00 -6.27
N PHE A 163 -10.94 -14.41 -5.88
CA PHE A 163 -9.88 -13.48 -5.53
C PHE A 163 -9.43 -12.64 -6.72
N LYS A 164 -9.23 -13.26 -7.89
CA LYS A 164 -8.87 -12.54 -9.13
C LYS A 164 -9.90 -11.48 -9.48
N SER A 165 -11.20 -11.82 -9.46
CA SER A 165 -12.27 -10.86 -9.75
C SER A 165 -12.31 -9.70 -8.75
N ARG A 166 -12.00 -9.95 -7.48
CA ARG A 166 -11.91 -8.90 -6.45
C ARG A 166 -10.70 -8.00 -6.62
N ASP A 167 -9.55 -8.57 -6.98
CA ASP A 167 -8.33 -7.78 -7.22
C ASP A 167 -8.50 -6.92 -8.47
N LEU A 168 -9.08 -7.47 -9.54
CA LEU A 168 -9.45 -6.71 -10.73
C LEU A 168 -10.41 -5.57 -10.40
N HIS A 169 -11.46 -5.83 -9.60
CA HIS A 169 -12.38 -4.79 -9.15
C HIS A 169 -11.69 -3.73 -8.29
N ARG A 170 -10.73 -4.10 -7.44
CA ARG A 170 -9.98 -3.12 -6.63
C ARG A 170 -9.13 -2.22 -7.51
N VAL A 171 -8.44 -2.81 -8.48
CA VAL A 171 -7.61 -2.07 -9.45
C VAL A 171 -8.47 -1.18 -10.34
N SER A 172 -9.64 -1.64 -10.78
CA SER A 172 -10.55 -0.83 -11.60
C SER A 172 -11.13 0.35 -10.84
N VAL A 173 -11.53 0.16 -9.57
CA VAL A 173 -11.99 1.26 -8.71
C VAL A 173 -10.87 2.28 -8.47
N MET A 174 -9.63 1.82 -8.21
CA MET A 174 -8.49 2.74 -8.05
C MET A 174 -8.22 3.56 -9.32
N LYS A 175 -8.28 2.94 -10.50
CA LYS A 175 -8.11 3.65 -11.79
C LYS A 175 -9.22 4.65 -12.06
N LEU A 176 -10.46 4.34 -11.70
CA LEU A 176 -11.59 5.26 -11.84
C LEU A 176 -11.50 6.43 -10.84
N GLU A 177 -11.08 6.18 -9.61
CA GLU A 177 -10.86 7.22 -8.60
C GLU A 177 -9.68 8.15 -8.97
N GLU A 178 -8.59 7.62 -9.54
CA GLU A 178 -7.46 8.43 -10.05
C GLU A 178 -7.84 9.27 -11.28
N GLY A 179 -8.66 8.75 -12.19
CA GLY A 179 -9.12 9.48 -13.38
C GLY A 179 -10.19 10.55 -13.11
N TYR A 180 -11.05 10.34 -12.10
CA TYR A 180 -12.12 11.29 -11.77
C TYR A 180 -11.63 12.52 -11.00
N SER A 181 -10.52 12.41 -10.26
CA SER A 181 -9.93 13.53 -9.53
C SER A 181 -9.18 14.55 -10.41
N SER A 182 -8.92 14.24 -11.69
CA SER A 182 -8.10 15.09 -12.57
C SER A 182 -8.88 15.88 -13.63
N SER A 183 -10.18 15.66 -13.82
CA SER A 183 -10.92 16.24 -14.96
C SER A 183 -12.12 17.12 -14.61
N LEU A 184 -12.47 17.28 -13.34
CA LEU A 184 -13.50 18.25 -12.92
C LEU A 184 -13.03 18.98 -11.66
N ALA A 185 -12.41 20.15 -11.87
CA ALA A 185 -12.37 21.17 -10.83
C ALA A 185 -13.82 21.55 -10.49
N PRO A 186 -14.31 21.36 -9.26
CA PRO A 186 -15.63 21.84 -8.92
C PRO A 186 -15.62 23.37 -8.90
N PRO A 187 -16.65 24.05 -9.45
CA PRO A 187 -16.83 25.46 -9.21
C PRO A 187 -16.92 25.70 -7.70
N SER A 188 -16.08 26.61 -7.22
CA SER A 188 -16.09 27.17 -5.87
C SER A 188 -17.52 27.56 -5.47
N SER A 189 -18.11 26.91 -4.46
CA SER A 189 -19.16 27.46 -3.56
C SER A 189 -20.04 26.45 -2.78
N SER A 190 -19.82 25.14 -2.83
CA SER A 190 -20.63 24.19 -2.02
C SER A 190 -19.82 23.47 -0.93
N PRO A 191 -20.09 23.70 0.37
CA PRO A 191 -19.36 23.09 1.49
C PRO A 191 -19.68 21.59 1.71
N SER A 192 -20.30 20.90 0.75
CA SER A 192 -20.80 19.53 0.92
C SER A 192 -20.56 18.64 -0.31
N ALA A 193 -19.53 18.91 -1.10
CA ALA A 193 -19.05 17.96 -2.10
C ALA A 193 -18.18 16.88 -1.40
N PRO A 194 -18.34 15.58 -1.72
CA PRO A 194 -17.51 14.53 -1.13
C PRO A 194 -16.11 14.66 -1.72
N ALA A 195 -15.26 15.45 -1.07
CA ALA A 195 -13.82 15.45 -1.31
C ALA A 195 -13.37 13.97 -1.38
N GLY A 196 -12.71 13.61 -2.49
CA GLY A 196 -12.27 12.25 -2.77
C GLY A 196 -11.73 11.62 -1.49
N ARG A 197 -12.26 10.43 -1.14
CA ARG A 197 -12.10 9.85 0.21
C ARG A 197 -10.65 9.93 0.65
N ALA A 198 -10.34 10.92 1.49
CA ALA A 198 -9.03 11.02 2.09
C ALA A 198 -8.70 9.64 2.68
N SER A 199 -7.49 9.16 2.40
CA SER A 199 -7.05 7.86 2.88
C SER A 199 -7.42 7.74 4.36
N ARG A 200 -7.91 6.58 4.81
CA ARG A 200 -8.39 6.41 6.20
C ARG A 200 -7.38 6.95 7.24
N THR A 201 -6.09 6.90 6.90
CA THR A 201 -4.96 7.36 7.70
C THR A 201 -4.81 8.89 7.78
N ASN A 202 -5.34 9.64 6.81
CA ASN A 202 -5.16 11.10 6.71
C ASN A 202 -6.39 11.90 7.15
N ARG A 203 -7.49 11.24 7.53
CA ARG A 203 -8.73 11.93 7.90
C ARG A 203 -8.55 12.87 9.10
N ALA A 204 -7.81 12.43 10.11
CA ALA A 204 -7.55 13.26 11.29
C ALA A 204 -6.75 14.52 10.94
N SER A 205 -5.74 14.38 10.08
CA SER A 205 -4.94 15.54 9.63
C SER A 205 -5.76 16.52 8.81
N ALA A 206 -6.54 16.02 7.83
CA ALA A 206 -7.40 16.87 7.01
C ALA A 206 -8.48 17.58 7.83
N PHE A 207 -9.03 16.90 8.84
CA PHE A 207 -10.00 17.52 9.73
C PHE A 207 -9.35 18.53 10.68
N ALA A 208 -8.13 18.27 11.16
CA ALA A 208 -7.36 19.25 11.93
C ALA A 208 -7.08 20.52 11.12
N ASP A 209 -6.68 20.39 9.85
CA ASP A 209 -6.48 21.54 8.96
C ASP A 209 -7.77 22.34 8.77
N PHE A 210 -8.90 21.65 8.57
CA PHE A 210 -10.21 22.29 8.50
C PHE A 210 -10.53 23.07 9.79
N LEU A 211 -10.31 22.48 10.97
CA LEU A 211 -10.59 23.13 12.25
C LEU A 211 -9.73 24.38 12.45
N VAL A 212 -8.42 24.28 12.20
CA VAL A 212 -7.50 25.41 12.31
C VAL A 212 -7.88 26.52 11.34
N SER A 213 -8.19 26.18 10.10
CA SER A 213 -8.59 27.15 9.08
C SER A 213 -9.94 27.81 9.39
N THR A 214 -10.91 27.05 9.90
CA THR A 214 -12.29 27.53 10.07
C THR A 214 -12.45 28.35 11.34
N PHE A 215 -11.81 27.92 12.43
CA PHE A 215 -11.95 28.54 13.75
C PHE A 215 -10.74 29.36 14.16
N SER A 216 -9.75 29.51 13.27
CA SER A 216 -8.50 30.24 13.53
C SER A 216 -7.82 29.79 14.83
N LEU A 217 -7.78 28.48 15.05
CA LEU A 217 -7.24 27.90 16.27
C LEU A 217 -5.74 28.17 16.38
N THR A 218 -5.31 28.56 17.58
CA THR A 218 -3.92 28.86 17.92
C THR A 218 -3.48 28.05 19.15
N GLU A 219 -2.23 28.19 19.56
CA GLU A 219 -1.69 27.52 20.77
C GLU A 219 -2.42 27.91 22.07
N SER A 220 -3.11 29.06 22.09
CA SER A 220 -3.93 29.49 23.23
C SER A 220 -5.35 28.91 23.21
N SER A 221 -5.75 28.24 22.14
CA SER A 221 -7.07 27.61 22.02
C SER A 221 -7.12 26.27 22.76
N LEU A 222 -8.32 25.84 23.16
CA LEU A 222 -8.55 24.52 23.76
C LEU A 222 -9.65 23.79 22.99
N VAL A 223 -9.33 22.60 22.49
CA VAL A 223 -10.28 21.76 21.76
C VAL A 223 -10.70 20.58 22.63
N LEU A 224 -12.01 20.34 22.75
CA LEU A 224 -12.57 19.16 23.41
C LEU A 224 -13.01 18.14 22.35
N ASP A 225 -12.28 17.04 22.23
CA ASP A 225 -12.52 15.95 21.27
C ASP A 225 -13.39 14.86 21.93
N VAL A 226 -14.71 15.03 21.82
CA VAL A 226 -15.70 14.11 22.36
C VAL A 226 -15.87 12.91 21.42
N ALA A 227 -15.76 11.69 21.97
CA ALA A 227 -15.74 10.44 21.21
C ALA A 227 -14.58 10.33 20.19
N GLY A 228 -13.42 10.93 20.53
CA GLY A 228 -12.20 10.94 19.70
C GLY A 228 -11.50 9.58 19.54
N GLY A 229 -12.07 8.51 20.10
CA GLY A 229 -11.56 7.14 19.95
C GLY A 229 -10.18 6.97 20.58
N ARG A 230 -9.20 6.63 19.74
CA ARG A 230 -7.82 6.37 20.19
C ARG A 230 -6.97 7.63 20.31
N GLY A 231 -7.50 8.81 19.97
CA GLY A 231 -6.81 10.10 20.07
C GLY A 231 -6.03 10.51 18.82
N ASP A 232 -6.42 10.05 17.62
CA ASP A 232 -5.75 10.45 16.38
C ASP A 232 -5.91 11.96 16.10
N MET A 233 -7.08 12.54 16.40
CA MET A 233 -7.32 13.98 16.29
C MET A 233 -6.52 14.78 17.30
N SER A 234 -6.51 14.35 18.56
CA SER A 234 -5.72 15.04 19.60
C SER A 234 -4.22 14.97 19.34
N PHE A 235 -3.73 13.90 18.70
CA PHE A 235 -2.35 13.86 18.23
C PHE A 235 -2.07 14.88 17.12
N GLU A 236 -2.97 15.01 16.14
CA GLU A 236 -2.81 15.97 15.03
C GLU A 236 -2.88 17.43 15.49
N LEU A 237 -3.72 17.75 16.48
CA LEU A 237 -3.84 19.11 17.00
C LEU A 237 -2.74 19.43 18.02
N ASP A 238 -2.52 18.59 19.03
CA ASP A 238 -1.58 18.88 20.11
C ASP A 238 -0.12 18.61 19.68
N ALA A 239 0.22 17.37 19.31
CA ALA A 239 1.62 17.00 19.04
C ALA A 239 2.19 17.54 17.73
N LEU A 240 1.36 17.90 16.74
CA LEU A 240 1.83 18.42 15.44
C LEU A 240 1.63 19.92 15.28
N ARG A 241 0.59 20.48 15.89
CA ARG A 241 0.19 21.88 15.67
C ARG A 241 0.23 22.72 16.96
N ASN A 242 0.65 22.13 18.09
CA ASN A 242 0.72 22.76 19.42
C ASN A 242 -0.62 23.35 19.90
N ILE A 243 -1.75 22.76 19.50
CA ILE A 243 -3.09 23.18 19.91
C ILE A 243 -3.59 22.25 21.02
N PRO A 244 -3.70 22.74 22.27
CA PRO A 244 -4.19 21.96 23.40
C PRO A 244 -5.51 21.25 23.08
N THR A 245 -5.53 19.93 23.25
CA THR A 245 -6.72 19.11 22.94
C THR A 245 -6.98 18.09 24.03
N ILE A 246 -8.25 17.99 24.46
CA ILE A 246 -8.72 17.03 25.45
C ILE A 246 -9.61 15.97 24.77
N THR A 247 -9.14 14.72 24.68
CA THR A 247 -10.00 13.60 24.25
C THR A 247 -10.84 13.06 25.39
N VAL A 248 -12.15 12.96 25.19
CA VAL A 248 -13.08 12.25 26.08
C VAL A 248 -13.65 11.05 25.32
N ASP A 249 -13.13 9.86 25.60
CA ASP A 249 -13.58 8.60 25.03
C ASP A 249 -13.42 7.46 26.04
N PRO A 250 -14.37 6.51 26.14
CA PRO A 250 -14.24 5.35 27.03
C PRO A 250 -13.15 4.36 26.60
N ARG A 251 -12.64 4.44 25.37
CA ARG A 251 -11.60 3.54 24.86
C ARG A 251 -10.23 3.96 25.39
N GLY A 252 -9.44 2.97 25.78
CA GLY A 252 -8.03 3.17 26.08
C GLY A 252 -7.28 3.77 24.90
N ARG A 253 -6.48 4.80 25.18
CA ARG A 253 -5.66 5.48 24.18
C ARG A 253 -4.55 4.57 23.70
N LYS A 254 -4.24 4.62 22.40
CA LYS A 254 -3.19 3.78 21.82
C LYS A 254 -2.55 4.43 20.61
N LEU A 255 -1.28 4.76 20.74
CA LEU A 255 -0.50 5.30 19.62
C LEU A 255 -0.30 4.26 18.52
N ASN A 256 -0.48 4.71 17.28
CA ASN A 256 -0.15 3.94 16.10
C ASN A 256 1.37 3.96 15.81
N LYS A 257 1.83 3.15 14.85
CA LYS A 257 3.27 3.03 14.52
C LYS A 257 3.86 4.35 14.01
N ARG A 258 3.08 5.17 13.28
CA ARG A 258 3.52 6.47 12.74
C ARG A 258 3.70 7.48 13.87
N GLN A 259 2.74 7.58 14.77
CA GLN A 259 2.78 8.47 15.94
C GLN A 259 3.95 8.13 16.84
N ARG A 260 4.16 6.85 17.15
CA ARG A 260 5.35 6.42 17.91
C ARG A 260 6.65 6.81 17.23
N LYS A 261 6.79 6.55 15.92
CA LYS A 261 7.99 6.94 15.17
C LYS A 261 8.21 8.46 15.18
N PHE A 262 7.15 9.25 15.10
CA PHE A 262 7.23 10.70 15.16
C PHE A 262 7.79 11.18 16.51
N LEU A 263 7.23 10.68 17.62
CA LEU A 263 7.68 11.00 18.97
C LEU A 263 9.10 10.47 19.26
N SER A 264 9.42 9.25 18.81
CA SER A 264 10.77 8.67 18.87
C SER A 264 11.76 9.30 17.89
N GLY A 265 11.31 10.17 16.98
CA GLY A 265 12.14 10.84 15.98
C GLY A 265 12.59 12.24 16.38
N GLY A 266 12.05 12.80 17.47
CA GLY A 266 12.29 14.20 17.84
C GLY A 266 11.57 15.21 16.92
N GLY A 267 10.58 14.75 16.15
CA GLY A 267 9.88 15.57 15.16
C GLY A 267 8.84 16.55 15.74
N GLY A 268 8.62 16.53 17.05
CA GLY A 268 7.74 17.45 17.77
C GLY A 268 7.96 17.31 19.27
N GLU A 269 7.88 18.43 19.98
CA GLU A 269 7.78 18.40 21.43
C GLU A 269 6.42 17.84 21.83
N TRP A 270 6.37 17.09 22.94
CA TRP A 270 5.09 16.73 23.49
C TRP A 270 4.41 18.02 23.98
N GLY A 271 3.22 18.32 23.47
CA GLY A 271 2.38 19.36 24.06
C GLY A 271 2.21 19.10 25.56
N SER A 272 2.19 20.16 26.37
CA SER A 272 2.10 20.06 27.85
C SER A 272 0.86 19.24 28.28
N HIS A 273 -0.20 19.28 27.47
CA HIS A 273 -1.41 18.52 27.68
C HIS A 273 -1.23 17.03 27.36
N MET A 274 -0.67 16.68 26.20
CA MET A 274 -0.34 15.29 25.88
C MET A 274 0.62 14.68 26.90
N ARG A 275 1.60 15.44 27.43
CA ARG A 275 2.46 14.96 28.52
C ARG A 275 1.62 14.52 29.71
N LYS A 276 0.74 15.38 30.22
CA LYS A 276 -0.15 15.07 31.35
C LYS A 276 -1.08 13.89 31.06
N MET A 277 -1.61 13.80 29.84
CA MET A 277 -2.54 12.74 29.45
C MET A 277 -1.91 11.35 29.31
N TYR A 278 -0.65 11.26 28.91
CA TYR A 278 0.08 9.99 28.78
C TYR A 278 0.99 9.71 29.98
N HIS A 279 0.94 10.56 31.02
CA HIS A 279 1.72 10.43 32.24
C HIS A 279 1.24 9.29 33.16
N GLU A 280 0.07 8.69 32.88
CA GLU A 280 -0.36 7.49 33.61
C GLU A 280 0.65 6.36 33.39
N THR A 281 1.19 5.86 34.49
CA THR A 281 2.37 4.98 34.61
C THR A 281 2.28 3.70 33.78
N GLU A 282 1.07 3.26 33.42
CA GLU A 282 0.86 2.09 32.55
C GLU A 282 1.33 2.33 31.10
N PHE A 283 1.15 3.55 30.56
CA PHE A 283 1.48 3.84 29.17
C PHE A 283 2.98 3.71 28.89
N PHE A 284 3.81 4.34 29.74
CA PHE A 284 5.26 4.25 29.62
C PHE A 284 5.81 2.88 30.03
N SER A 285 5.05 2.08 30.77
CA SER A 285 5.38 0.67 31.01
C SER A 285 5.19 -0.18 29.76
N ALA A 286 4.19 0.12 28.93
CA ALA A 286 4.00 -0.49 27.61
C ALA A 286 4.94 0.07 26.52
N HIS A 287 5.50 1.27 26.72
CA HIS A 287 6.34 1.99 25.75
C HIS A 287 7.63 2.57 26.37
N PRO A 288 8.57 1.71 26.83
CA PRO A 288 9.80 2.16 27.47
C PRO A 288 10.69 3.02 26.55
N GLU A 289 10.57 2.85 25.22
CA GLU A 289 11.29 3.64 24.21
C GLU A 289 10.97 5.14 24.21
N LEU A 290 9.91 5.55 24.92
CA LEU A 290 9.44 6.94 25.00
C LEU A 290 9.78 7.63 26.33
N ARG A 291 10.25 6.90 27.35
CA ARG A 291 10.44 7.40 28.74
C ARG A 291 11.44 8.54 28.88
N GLY A 292 12.45 8.63 28.02
CA GLY A 292 13.53 9.63 28.12
C GLY A 292 13.30 10.91 27.30
N ARG A 293 12.14 11.08 26.67
CA ARG A 293 11.84 12.21 25.77
C ARG A 293 10.70 13.09 26.24
N VAL A 294 10.18 12.77 27.42
CA VAL A 294 9.24 13.59 28.17
C VAL A 294 10.02 14.11 29.36
N THR A 295 10.75 15.21 29.18
CA THR A 295 11.21 15.98 30.32
C THR A 295 10.01 16.68 30.94
N LEU A 296 9.86 16.51 32.25
CA LEU A 296 8.89 17.23 33.07
C LEU A 296 9.16 18.74 33.03
#